data_AF-A0AAW0FPL8-F1
#
_entry.id   AF-A0AAW0FPL8-F1
#
_cell.length_a   1.000
_cell.length_b   1.000
_cell.length_c   1.000
_cell.angle_alpha   90.00
_cell.angle_beta   90.00
_cell.angle_gamma   90.00
#
_symmetry.space_group_name_H-M   'P 1'
#
loop_
_entity.id
_entity.type
_entity.pdbx_description
1 polymer ?
#
loop_
_entity_poly.entity_id
_entity_poly.type
_entity_poly.pdbx_seq_one_letter_code
_entity_poly.pdbx_strand_id
1 'polypeptide(L)' 'MSHEWKKPNSRFNPANINVTIVEIKHEPDRYDIRGGAKTAEHVDILGSSELNELILRVAGGQGDRIPDRYPEFN' A
#
# COMPACT_ATOMS: atom_id res chain seq x y z
N MET A 1 4.31 0.91 13.55
CA MET A 1 4.61 2.31 13.18
C MET A 1 3.83 2.78 11.94
N SER A 2 3.35 1.91 11.04
CA SER A 2 2.65 2.34 9.81
C SER A 2 1.15 2.63 9.96
N HIS A 3 0.51 2.19 11.05
CA HIS A 3 -0.96 2.30 11.22
C HIS A 3 -1.40 3.40 12.17
N GLU A 4 -0.46 4.17 12.72
CA GLU A 4 -0.77 5.22 13.70
C GLU A 4 -1.76 6.25 13.15
N TRP A 5 -1.78 6.50 11.84
CA TRP A 5 -2.72 7.43 11.19
C TRP A 5 -4.20 7.02 11.29
N LYS A 6 -4.50 5.71 11.42
CA LYS A 6 -5.87 5.19 11.49
C LYS A 6 -6.40 5.04 12.92
N LYS A 7 -5.51 5.05 13.93
CA LYS A 7 -5.91 4.85 15.33
C LYS A 7 -6.82 5.99 15.84
N PRO A 8 -7.80 5.68 16.72
CA PRO A 8 -8.57 6.71 17.42
C PRO A 8 -7.66 7.65 18.21
N ASN A 9 -7.96 8.95 18.20
CA ASN A 9 -7.19 9.99 18.88
C ASN A 9 -5.69 10.01 18.51
N SER A 10 -5.37 9.63 17.27
CA SER A 10 -4.01 9.66 16.78
C SER A 10 -3.45 11.08 16.72
N ARG A 11 -2.25 11.27 17.27
CA ARG A 11 -1.50 12.52 17.11
C ARG A 11 -1.18 12.84 15.64
N PHE A 12 -1.19 11.83 14.77
CA PHE A 12 -0.90 11.98 13.34
C PHE A 12 -2.16 12.27 12.51
N ASN A 13 -3.35 12.00 13.05
CA ASN A 13 -4.62 12.31 12.41
C ASN A 13 -5.56 13.06 13.39
N PRO A 14 -5.20 14.31 13.78
CA PRO A 14 -5.97 15.08 14.76
C PRO A 14 -7.37 15.47 14.27
N ALA A 15 -7.59 15.49 12.96
CA ALA A 15 -8.88 15.79 12.35
C ALA A 15 -9.78 14.54 12.18
N ASN A 16 -9.31 13.36 12.61
CA ASN A 16 -10.03 12.09 12.49
C ASN A 16 -10.55 11.84 11.06
N ILE A 17 -9.71 12.17 10.07
CA ILE A 17 -9.98 11.92 8.65
C ILE A 17 -10.08 10.40 8.47
N ASN A 18 -10.99 9.94 7.60
CA ASN A 18 -11.08 8.53 7.26
C ASN A 18 -9.78 8.07 6.56
N VAL A 19 -9.11 7.05 7.10
CA VAL A 19 -7.86 6.50 6.57
C VAL A 19 -8.09 5.04 6.20
N THR A 20 -7.84 4.72 4.93
CA THR A 20 -7.86 3.35 4.41
C THR A 20 -6.44 2.85 4.28
N ILE A 21 -6.14 1.69 4.87
CA ILE A 21 -4.81 1.09 4.82
C ILE A 21 -4.87 -0.16 3.93
N VAL A 22 -3.94 -0.25 2.97
CA VAL A 22 -3.79 -1.42 2.11
C VAL A 22 -2.34 -1.89 2.21
N GLU A 23 -2.13 -3.06 2.79
CA GLU A 23 -0.82 -3.71 2.83
C GLU A 23 -0.67 -4.63 1.61
N ILE A 24 0.35 -4.35 0.80
CA ILE A 24 0.68 -5.14 -0.39
C ILE A 24 1.92 -5.96 -0.06
N LYS A 25 1.81 -7.28 -0.15
CA LYS A 25 2.95 -8.17 0.05
C LYS A 25 3.92 -7.97 -1.12
N HIS A 26 5.16 -7.62 -0.81
CA HIS A 26 6.21 -7.61 -1.81
C HIS A 26 6.54 -9.06 -2.19
N GLU A 27 6.05 -9.51 -3.33
CA GLU A 27 6.41 -10.78 -3.95
C GLU A 27 7.28 -10.49 -5.17
N PRO A 28 8.62 -10.47 -5.03
CA PRO A 28 9.49 -10.40 -6.19
C PRO A 28 9.32 -11.71 -6.95
N ASP A 29 8.66 -11.67 -8.11
CA ASP A 29 8.54 -12.82 -8.98
C ASP A 29 9.92 -13.43 -9.21
N ARG A 30 10.06 -14.74 -8.97
CA ARG A 30 11.34 -15.48 -9.06
C ARG A 30 11.97 -15.52 -10.45
N TYR A 31 11.39 -14.82 -11.42
CA TYR A 31 11.83 -14.78 -12.81
C TYR A 31 12.42 -13.41 -13.18
N ASP A 32 13.30 -12.88 -12.34
CA ASP A 32 14.19 -11.81 -12.78
C ASP A 32 15.35 -12.40 -13.60
N ILE A 33 15.16 -12.41 -14.92
CA ILE A 33 16.19 -12.71 -15.93
C ILE A 33 17.35 -11.69 -15.93
N ARG A 34 17.30 -10.62 -15.12
CA ARG A 34 18.34 -9.57 -15.10
C ARG A 34 19.47 -9.80 -14.10
N GLY A 35 19.41 -10.84 -13.28
CA GLY A 35 20.57 -11.34 -12.53
C GLY A 35 21.06 -10.47 -11.37
N GLY A 36 21.36 -11.13 -10.25
CA GLY A 36 22.18 -10.59 -9.18
C GLY A 36 21.40 -9.89 -8.05
N ALA A 37 21.41 -10.53 -6.89
CA ALA A 37 20.66 -10.21 -5.66
C ALA A 37 20.97 -8.87 -4.96
N LYS A 38 21.50 -7.84 -5.66
CA LYS A 38 21.95 -6.60 -5.00
C LYS A 38 21.65 -5.27 -5.72
N THR A 39 20.92 -5.25 -6.83
CA THR A 39 20.78 -3.99 -7.63
C THR A 39 19.36 -3.58 -7.98
N ALA A 40 18.33 -4.29 -7.52
CA ALA A 40 16.94 -4.08 -7.98
C ALA A 40 15.91 -3.82 -6.85
N GLU A 41 16.33 -3.47 -5.62
CA GLU A 41 15.38 -3.25 -4.51
C GLU A 41 14.40 -2.07 -4.74
N HIS A 42 14.65 -1.20 -5.72
CA HIS A 42 13.86 0.02 -5.95
C HIS A 42 13.19 0.09 -7.34
N VAL A 43 13.03 -1.05 -8.02
CA VAL A 43 12.38 -1.11 -9.35
C VAL A 43 11.01 -1.79 -9.32
N ASP A 44 10.69 -2.52 -8.26
CA ASP A 44 9.54 -3.45 -8.29
C ASP A 44 8.22 -2.86 -7.80
N ILE A 45 8.24 -1.70 -7.12
CA ILE A 45 6.99 -1.10 -6.59
C ILE A 45 6.11 -0.52 -7.70
N LEU A 46 6.71 0.09 -8.73
CA LEU A 46 5.99 0.60 -9.89
C LEU A 46 5.58 -0.53 -10.86
N GLY A 47 6.26 -1.68 -10.78
CA GLY A 47 5.87 -2.91 -11.47
C GLY A 47 4.64 -3.59 -10.88
N SER A 48 4.22 -3.21 -9.67
CA SER A 48 3.02 -3.76 -9.03
C SER A 48 1.76 -3.29 -9.78
N SER A 49 1.13 -4.22 -10.49
CA SER A 49 -0.18 -4.01 -11.11
C SER A 49 -1.23 -3.62 -10.08
N GLU A 50 -1.19 -4.23 -8.89
CA GLU A 50 -2.09 -3.92 -7.79
C GLU A 50 -1.95 -2.48 -7.29
N LEU A 51 -0.72 -2.00 -7.05
CA LEU A 51 -0.51 -0.61 -6.64
C LEU A 51 -1.00 0.37 -7.71
N ASN A 52 -0.68 0.10 -8.98
CA ASN A 52 -1.11 0.94 -10.09
C ASN A 52 -2.64 1.03 -10.19
N GLU A 53 -3.35 -0.08 -9.98
CA GLU A 53 -4.81 -0.09 -9.96
C GLU A 53 -5.37 0.75 -8.80
N LEU A 54 -4.77 0.66 -7.60
CA LEU A 54 -5.18 1.48 -6.45
C LEU A 54 -5.00 2.97 -6.74
N ILE A 55 -3.87 3.37 -7.32
CA ILE A 55 -3.61 4.77 -7.71
C ILE A 55 -4.68 5.26 -8.71
N LEU A 56 -5.00 4.46 -9.72
CA LEU A 56 -6.01 4.81 -10.72
C LEU A 56 -7.41 4.93 -10.11
N ARG A 57 -7.78 4.05 -9.17
CA ARG A 57 -9.06 4.15 -8.44
C ARG A 57 -9.14 5.45 -7.63
N VAL A 58 -8.06 5.84 -6.94
CA VAL A 58 -8.00 7.11 -6.21
C VAL A 58 -8.10 8.30 -7.16
N ALA A 59 -7.27 8.34 -8.21
CA ALA A 59 -7.26 9.43 -9.18
C ALA A 59 -8.59 9.55 -9.95
N GLY A 60 -9.28 8.43 -10.18
CA GLY A 60 -10.60 8.37 -10.80
C GLY A 60 -11.77 8.71 -9.87
N GLY A 61 -11.51 9.12 -8.62
CA GLY A 61 -12.56 9.49 -7.65
C GLY A 61 -13.33 8.30 -7.07
N GLN A 62 -12.79 7.08 -7.17
CA GLN A 62 -13.37 5.84 -6.64
C GLN A 62 -12.59 5.31 -5.41
N GLY A 63 -11.90 6.20 -4.70
CA GLY A 63 -11.08 5.84 -3.53
C GLY A 63 -11.91 5.26 -2.37
N ASP A 64 -13.18 5.64 -2.27
CA ASP A 64 -14.15 5.12 -1.30
C ASP A 64 -14.45 3.62 -1.47
N ARG A 65 -14.18 3.07 -2.66
CA ARG A 65 -14.39 1.64 -2.98
C ARG A 65 -13.18 0.76 -2.68
N ILE A 66 -12.07 1.35 -2.20
CA ILE A 66 -10.87 0.60 -1.86
C ILE A 66 -11.10 -0.07 -0.49
N PRO A 67 -11.09 -1.41 -0.41
CA PRO A 67 -11.27 -2.09 0.86
C PRO A 67 -10.03 -1.88 1.73
N ASP A 68 -10.25 -1.72 3.02
CA ASP A 68 -9.16 -1.79 3.98
C ASP A 68 -8.63 -3.22 4.03
N ARG A 69 -7.32 -3.37 3.77
CA ARG A 69 -6.61 -4.64 3.81
C ARG A 69 -5.51 -4.58 4.85
N TYR A 70 -5.94 -4.21 6.04
CA TYR A 70 -5.17 -4.34 7.26
C TYR A 70 -5.79 -5.43 8.13
N PRO A 71 -5.03 -6.44 8.60
CA PRO A 71 -5.53 -7.34 9.63
C PRO A 71 -5.67 -6.55 10.93
N GLU A 72 -6.87 -6.07 11.21
CA GLU A 72 -7.23 -5.64 12.56
C GLU A 72 -7.16 -6.88 13.45
N PHE A 73 -6.15 -6.95 14.32
CA PHE A 73 -6.19 -7.84 15.47
C PHE A 73 -7.39 -7.41 16.33
N ASN A 74 -8.42 -8.25 16.34
CA ASN A 74 -9.44 -8.26 17.38
C ASN A 74 -8.81 -8.74 18.70
#